data_AF-A0A1I5BRE4-F1
#
_entry.id   AF-A0A1I5BRE4-F1
#
_cell.length_a   1.000
_cell.length_b   1.000
_cell.length_c   1.000
_cell.angle_alpha   90.00
_cell.angle_beta   90.00
_cell.angle_gamma   90.00
#
_symmetry.space_group_name_H-M   'P 1'
#
loop_
_entity.id
_entity.type
_entity.pdbx_description
1 polymer ?
#
loop_
_entity_poly.entity_id
_entity_poly.type
_entity_poly.pdbx_seq_one_letter_code
_entity_poly.pdbx_strand_id
1 'polypeptide(L)'
;MRQNDIGKIIFTLRKHYNISQEMLCSGLCSDATLSRIELGERIPDKFLLDALLQRLGKSPDKLETILSERDYFLFEKRQAIEKAIFEHNFELAKEELILYEEQKECEEKLHQQYIYKIKSVLSDELEHDTKESIKYLLEAINMTLPSFNIENILEYLLSIEEIYLLLMLAQAYSNTEEEGQALQLLHNVIDYLDQKYSDEEEKVKVYPKAVYLLSKLLLQDEKYDELVTLCLKTIDLIVSNGVINCLSELLQLCIIGLRHQNNQELLKRITCQFDSLNEIYKEYNFATSNDTSTLLLENTQSELYLVNEFIKNCRIANGLSQETLSGNICSPETLSRIESGKRAPSIKNFQSLTTRMGINKDLYNIFISTENFEIFEKKREITKLINLHHFEEAEIIFNKLAKELEDNVPENIQFLLQYRTLIAYGMKKITDDEALDGFEKALKYTMKNYGIASIRNIYLSRDQVLLINQIAITYNKLGLKKKAINLLQDIIYNYEHSKVDEKYHSVGILLVMSNLATWLEENGEPEQGKLICDKAIHLSFRCRRGNMLASFLSEKACCLEKIDKANKNENNKKARIKYFNQAFYISDLMKNFKLRDTIQKYYNRNYNAYECLY
;
A
#
# COMPACT_ATOMS: atom_id res chain seq x y z
N MET A 1 -13.46 -23.75 13.81
CA MET A 1 -12.48 -24.29 12.86
C MET A 1 -11.81 -23.09 12.21
N ARG A 2 -10.53 -22.86 12.48
CA ARG A 2 -9.56 -22.09 11.68
C ARG A 2 -8.21 -22.21 12.39
N GLN A 3 -7.44 -23.18 11.94
CA GLN A 3 -6.02 -23.31 12.23
C GLN A 3 -5.44 -23.52 10.82
N ASN A 4 -4.86 -22.45 10.26
CA ASN A 4 -4.20 -22.38 8.95
C ASN A 4 -5.05 -22.30 7.68
N ASP A 5 -5.72 -21.16 7.50
CA ASP A 5 -6.22 -20.76 6.16
C ASP A 5 -5.06 -20.39 5.22
N ILE A 6 -3.96 -19.81 5.73
CA ILE A 6 -2.87 -19.35 4.86
C ILE A 6 -2.11 -20.49 4.17
N GLY A 7 -1.82 -21.57 4.90
CA GLY A 7 -1.19 -22.78 4.35
C GLY A 7 -2.05 -23.42 3.27
N LYS A 8 -3.36 -23.54 3.54
CA LYS A 8 -4.34 -24.03 2.56
C LYS A 8 -4.41 -23.15 1.32
N ILE A 9 -4.35 -21.83 1.47
CA ILE A 9 -4.36 -20.90 0.34
C ILE A 9 -3.13 -21.08 -0.54
N ILE A 10 -1.95 -21.18 0.05
CA ILE A 10 -0.71 -21.48 -0.70
C ILE A 10 -0.89 -22.79 -1.47
N PHE A 11 -1.38 -23.84 -0.81
CA PHE A 11 -1.65 -25.13 -1.43
C PHE A 11 -2.64 -25.02 -2.61
N THR A 12 -3.78 -24.37 -2.40
CA THR A 12 -4.85 -24.23 -3.40
C THR A 12 -4.36 -23.42 -4.60
N LEU A 13 -3.70 -22.28 -4.39
CA LEU A 13 -3.12 -21.46 -5.46
C LEU A 13 -2.07 -22.24 -6.25
N ARG A 14 -1.15 -22.90 -5.57
CA ARG A 14 -0.09 -23.69 -6.21
C ARG A 14 -0.69 -24.80 -7.08
N LYS A 15 -1.69 -25.53 -6.57
CA LYS A 15 -2.39 -26.57 -7.33
C LYS A 15 -3.17 -26.01 -8.50
N HIS A 16 -3.84 -24.87 -8.34
CA HIS A 16 -4.55 -24.19 -9.42
C HIS A 16 -3.62 -23.84 -10.59
N TYR A 17 -2.41 -23.35 -10.31
CA TYR A 17 -1.40 -23.03 -11.33
C TYR A 17 -0.51 -24.20 -11.76
N ASN A 18 -0.79 -25.42 -11.29
CA ASN A 18 0.01 -26.62 -11.57
C ASN A 18 1.51 -26.48 -11.22
N ILE A 19 1.82 -25.75 -10.15
CA ILE A 19 3.19 -25.54 -9.68
C ILE A 19 3.59 -26.68 -8.71
N SER A 20 4.80 -27.21 -8.84
CA SER A 20 5.32 -28.20 -7.89
C SER A 20 5.77 -27.52 -6.58
N GLN A 21 5.85 -28.27 -5.48
CA GLN A 21 6.39 -27.72 -4.23
C GLN A 21 7.85 -27.28 -4.44
N GLU A 22 8.65 -28.12 -5.09
CA GLU A 22 10.05 -27.88 -5.43
C GLU A 22 10.24 -26.55 -6.18
N MET A 23 9.44 -26.29 -7.21
CA MET A 23 9.50 -25.03 -7.95
C MET A 23 9.16 -23.83 -7.07
N LEU A 24 8.10 -23.93 -6.26
CA LEU A 24 7.65 -22.82 -5.43
C LEU A 24 8.66 -22.47 -4.33
N CYS A 25 9.20 -23.49 -3.63
CA CYS A 25 10.11 -23.26 -2.51
C CYS A 25 11.59 -23.16 -2.89
N SER A 26 11.95 -23.38 -4.15
CA SER A 26 13.35 -23.35 -4.63
C SER A 26 14.09 -22.12 -4.12
N GLY A 27 15.20 -22.32 -3.41
CA GLY A 27 15.98 -21.24 -2.81
C GLY A 27 15.35 -20.52 -1.60
N LEU A 28 14.05 -20.68 -1.31
CA LEU A 28 13.38 -20.07 -0.15
C LEU A 28 13.38 -20.97 1.08
N CYS A 29 12.95 -22.23 0.92
CA CYS A 29 12.91 -23.22 2.00
C CYS A 29 12.95 -24.65 1.43
N SER A 30 12.97 -25.66 2.31
CA SER A 30 12.93 -27.07 1.87
C SER A 30 11.51 -27.52 1.51
N ASP A 31 11.38 -28.54 0.65
CA ASP A 31 10.08 -29.15 0.31
C ASP A 31 9.30 -29.59 1.56
N ALA A 32 10.00 -30.18 2.53
CA ALA A 32 9.41 -30.57 3.80
C ALA A 32 8.90 -29.36 4.61
N THR A 33 9.57 -28.21 4.51
CA THR A 33 9.11 -26.97 5.14
C THR A 33 7.86 -26.45 4.47
N LEU A 34 7.85 -26.35 3.13
CA LEU A 34 6.68 -25.91 2.39
C LEU A 34 5.49 -26.86 2.60
N SER A 35 5.71 -28.18 2.60
CA SER A 35 4.66 -29.16 2.88
C SER A 35 4.05 -28.97 4.26
N ARG A 36 4.86 -28.72 5.29
CA ARG A 36 4.36 -28.44 6.65
C ARG A 36 3.60 -27.11 6.72
N ILE A 37 4.01 -26.12 5.93
CA ILE A 37 3.27 -24.85 5.80
C ILE A 37 1.89 -25.12 5.18
N GLU A 38 1.84 -25.84 4.05
CA GLU A 38 0.61 -26.18 3.34
C GLU A 38 -0.37 -27.00 4.20
N LEU A 39 0.15 -27.90 5.03
CA LEU A 39 -0.64 -28.69 5.98
C LEU A 39 -1.05 -27.92 7.24
N GLY A 40 -0.51 -26.71 7.44
CA GLY A 40 -0.76 -25.94 8.65
C GLY A 40 -0.06 -26.47 9.90
N GLU A 41 1.02 -27.22 9.73
CA GLU A 41 1.87 -27.70 10.83
C GLU A 41 2.97 -26.69 11.19
N ARG A 42 3.29 -25.79 10.25
CA ARG A 42 4.28 -24.71 10.44
C ARG A 42 3.73 -23.39 9.92
N ILE A 43 3.87 -22.33 10.73
CA ILE A 43 3.59 -20.97 10.30
C ILE A 43 4.90 -20.38 9.76
N PRO A 44 4.96 -19.91 8.50
CA PRO A 44 6.14 -19.21 7.99
C PRO A 44 6.27 -17.85 8.67
N ASP A 45 7.48 -17.29 8.70
CA ASP A 45 7.65 -15.87 9.00
C ASP A 45 7.09 -15.01 7.84
N LYS A 46 6.98 -13.71 8.07
CA LYS A 46 6.36 -12.78 7.11
C LYS A 46 7.17 -12.65 5.81
N PHE A 47 8.50 -12.67 5.86
CA PHE A 47 9.32 -12.55 4.66
C PHE A 47 9.17 -13.79 3.77
N LEU A 48 9.19 -14.98 4.37
CA LEU A 48 8.95 -16.23 3.64
C LEU A 48 7.53 -16.31 3.07
N LEU A 49 6.52 -15.91 3.85
CA LEU A 49 5.14 -15.89 3.38
C LEU A 49 4.97 -14.98 2.15
N ASP A 50 5.55 -13.78 2.20
CA ASP A 50 5.44 -12.80 1.13
C ASP A 50 6.12 -13.29 -0.14
N ALA A 51 7.32 -13.85 -0.02
CA ALA A 51 8.03 -14.43 -1.17
C ALA A 51 7.22 -15.56 -1.82
N LEU A 52 6.63 -16.47 -1.04
CA LEU A 52 5.79 -17.56 -1.55
C LEU A 52 4.55 -17.05 -2.29
N LEU A 53 3.84 -16.07 -1.72
CA LEU A 53 2.64 -15.49 -2.35
C LEU A 53 2.98 -14.73 -3.63
N GLN A 54 4.07 -13.95 -3.62
CA GLN A 54 4.53 -13.21 -4.79
C GLN A 54 4.96 -14.13 -5.93
N ARG A 55 5.64 -15.25 -5.63
CA ARG A 55 5.95 -16.29 -6.63
C ARG A 55 4.72 -16.98 -7.21
N LEU A 56 3.59 -16.96 -6.49
CA LEU A 56 2.27 -17.37 -6.98
C LEU A 56 1.52 -16.23 -7.71
N GLY A 57 2.18 -15.10 -7.94
CA GLY A 57 1.63 -13.91 -8.61
C GLY A 57 0.60 -13.15 -7.78
N LYS A 58 0.54 -13.38 -6.46
CA LYS A 58 -0.48 -12.82 -5.58
C LYS A 58 0.10 -11.81 -4.59
N SER A 59 -0.60 -10.68 -4.43
CA SER A 59 -0.17 -9.62 -3.51
C SER A 59 -0.35 -9.99 -2.03
N PRO A 60 0.71 -9.89 -1.20
CA PRO A 60 0.60 -10.04 0.25
C PRO A 60 -0.19 -8.91 0.93
N ASP A 61 -0.41 -7.78 0.25
CA ASP A 61 -1.17 -6.62 0.77
C ASP A 61 -2.66 -6.92 1.00
N LYS A 62 -3.11 -8.11 0.54
CA LYS A 62 -4.42 -8.71 0.80
C LYS A 62 -4.55 -9.34 2.19
N LEU A 63 -3.46 -9.33 2.96
CA LEU A 63 -3.41 -9.87 4.31
C LEU A 63 -3.23 -8.77 5.34
N GLU A 64 -3.91 -8.98 6.45
CA GLU A 64 -3.61 -8.35 7.72
C GLU A 64 -2.66 -9.25 8.52
N THR A 65 -1.55 -8.66 8.98
CA THR A 65 -0.50 -9.38 9.69
C THR A 65 -0.35 -8.86 11.12
N ILE A 66 -0.28 -9.77 12.07
CA ILE A 66 0.00 -9.47 13.48
C ILE A 66 1.39 -10.02 13.81
N LEU A 67 2.36 -9.13 14.03
CA LEU A 67 3.77 -9.44 14.25
C LEU A 67 4.15 -9.32 15.73
N SER A 68 5.15 -10.08 16.14
CA SER A 68 5.80 -9.80 17.42
C SER A 68 6.69 -8.54 17.31
N GLU A 69 7.00 -7.91 18.44
CA GLU A 69 7.98 -6.80 18.50
C GLU A 69 9.32 -7.16 17.84
N ARG A 70 9.74 -8.42 18.01
CA ARG A 70 10.97 -8.95 17.43
C ARG A 70 10.92 -9.02 15.91
N ASP A 71 9.82 -9.51 15.35
CA ASP A 71 9.67 -9.62 13.90
C ASP A 71 9.51 -8.22 13.29
N TYR A 72 8.73 -7.34 13.95
CA TYR A 72 8.55 -5.96 13.51
C TYR A 72 9.86 -5.15 13.52
N PHE A 73 10.76 -5.40 14.48
CA PHE A 73 12.08 -4.78 14.53
C PHE A 73 12.87 -4.96 13.22
N LEU A 74 12.77 -6.12 12.56
CA LEU A 74 13.45 -6.37 11.28
C LEU A 74 12.91 -5.42 10.19
N PHE A 75 11.60 -5.16 10.17
CA PHE A 75 10.99 -4.17 9.27
C PHE A 75 11.39 -2.74 9.65
N GLU A 76 11.47 -2.40 10.94
CA GLU A 76 11.95 -1.09 11.38
C GLU A 76 13.38 -0.83 10.90
N LYS A 77 14.26 -1.84 10.98
CA LYS A 77 15.65 -1.74 10.51
C LYS A 77 15.78 -1.62 9.00
N ARG A 78 15.08 -2.46 8.22
CA ARG A 78 15.07 -2.32 6.74
C ARG A 78 14.62 -0.92 6.31
N GLN A 79 13.60 -0.37 6.96
CA GLN A 79 13.13 0.99 6.71
C GLN A 79 14.15 2.06 7.08
N ALA A 80 14.85 1.90 8.21
CA ALA A 80 15.88 2.85 8.63
C ALA A 80 17.04 2.87 7.62
N ILE A 81 17.47 1.69 7.14
CA ILE A 81 18.49 1.54 6.10
C ILE A 81 18.03 2.23 4.80
N GLU A 82 16.86 1.88 4.29
CA GLU A 82 16.31 2.45 3.04
C GLU A 82 16.12 3.96 3.12
N LYS A 83 15.63 4.46 4.27
CA LYS A 83 15.50 5.90 4.53
C LYS A 83 16.86 6.58 4.50
N ALA A 84 17.86 6.02 5.18
CA ALA A 84 19.21 6.58 5.22
C ALA A 84 19.84 6.61 3.81
N ILE A 85 19.66 5.57 3.00
CA ILE A 85 20.09 5.54 1.60
C ILE A 85 19.38 6.63 0.78
N PHE A 86 18.06 6.77 0.92
CA PHE A 86 17.29 7.79 0.21
C PHE A 86 17.67 9.22 0.62
N GLU A 87 18.10 9.43 1.86
CA GLU A 87 18.60 10.70 2.37
C GLU A 87 20.11 10.90 2.06
N HIS A 88 20.72 10.01 1.27
CA HIS A 88 22.16 9.97 0.96
C HIS A 88 23.07 9.93 2.20
N ASN A 89 22.54 9.44 3.32
CA ASN A 89 23.29 9.20 4.55
C ASN A 89 23.77 7.74 4.60
N PHE A 90 24.70 7.41 3.71
CA PHE A 90 25.18 6.04 3.52
C PHE A 90 25.94 5.47 4.73
N GLU A 91 26.59 6.32 5.54
CA GLU A 91 27.23 5.88 6.79
C GLU A 91 26.17 5.40 7.81
N LEU A 92 25.08 6.15 7.98
CA LEU A 92 23.97 5.69 8.82
C LEU A 92 23.33 4.41 8.26
N ALA A 93 23.18 4.30 6.94
CA ALA A 93 22.67 3.08 6.33
C ALA A 93 23.56 1.86 6.65
N LYS A 94 24.88 2.05 6.65
CA LYS A 94 25.87 1.02 7.03
C LYS A 94 25.78 0.66 8.51
N GLU A 95 25.65 1.64 9.40
CA GLU A 95 25.46 1.41 10.84
C GLU A 95 24.16 0.62 11.12
N GLU A 96 23.06 1.00 10.49
CA GLU A 96 21.77 0.32 10.60
C GLU A 96 21.81 -1.10 10.01
N LEU A 97 22.57 -1.32 8.93
CA LEU A 97 22.80 -2.65 8.36
C LEU A 97 23.55 -3.57 9.34
N ILE A 98 24.57 -3.06 10.06
CA ILE A 98 25.30 -3.85 11.07
C ILE A 98 24.34 -4.31 12.16
N LEU A 99 23.51 -3.41 12.70
CA LEU A 99 22.51 -3.74 13.72
C LEU A 99 21.48 -4.77 13.25
N TYR A 100 21.14 -4.72 11.96
CA TYR A 100 20.28 -5.70 11.32
C TYR A 100 20.99 -7.07 11.21
N GLU A 101 22.24 -7.12 10.74
CA GLU A 101 23.04 -8.34 10.62
C GLU A 101 23.26 -9.08 11.96
N GLU A 102 23.27 -8.37 13.09
CA GLU A 102 23.40 -8.97 14.43
C GLU A 102 22.20 -9.84 14.84
N GLN A 103 21.06 -9.75 14.14
CA GLN A 103 19.90 -10.56 14.45
C GLN A 103 20.09 -12.00 13.97
N LYS A 104 19.74 -12.99 14.79
CA LYS A 104 19.89 -14.41 14.44
C LYS A 104 19.12 -14.79 13.15
N GLU A 105 18.00 -14.14 12.89
CA GLU A 105 17.18 -14.33 11.67
C GLU A 105 17.98 -14.03 10.41
N CYS A 106 19.03 -13.20 10.51
CA CYS A 106 19.85 -12.82 9.38
C CYS A 106 20.72 -13.95 8.82
N GLU A 107 20.81 -15.09 9.50
CA GLU A 107 21.42 -16.31 8.93
C GLU A 107 20.54 -16.95 7.84
N GLU A 108 19.24 -16.61 7.78
CA GLU A 108 18.31 -17.16 6.79
C GLU A 108 18.45 -16.47 5.43
N LYS A 109 18.17 -17.23 4.37
CA LYS A 109 18.46 -16.84 2.97
C LYS A 109 17.81 -15.53 2.54
N LEU A 110 16.57 -15.27 2.93
CA LEU A 110 15.84 -14.05 2.58
C LEU A 110 16.42 -12.80 3.26
N HIS A 111 17.05 -12.97 4.42
CA HIS A 111 17.75 -11.88 5.10
C HIS A 111 19.14 -11.68 4.51
N GLN A 112 19.88 -12.75 4.18
CA GLN A 112 21.15 -12.68 3.45
C GLN A 112 21.00 -12.02 2.08
N GLN A 113 19.93 -12.37 1.33
CA GLN A 113 19.57 -11.71 0.07
C GLN A 113 19.48 -10.19 0.24
N TYR A 114 18.72 -9.73 1.25
CA TYR A 114 18.58 -8.31 1.54
C TYR A 114 19.91 -7.67 1.95
N ILE A 115 20.71 -8.34 2.77
CA ILE A 115 22.03 -7.86 3.19
C ILE A 115 22.93 -7.61 1.97
N TYR A 116 23.02 -8.57 1.06
CA TYR A 116 23.81 -8.43 -0.17
C TYR A 116 23.24 -7.35 -1.09
N LYS A 117 21.91 -7.19 -1.17
CA LYS A 117 21.26 -6.07 -1.87
C LYS A 117 21.78 -4.73 -1.35
N ILE A 118 21.80 -4.53 -0.04
CA ILE A 118 22.27 -3.28 0.56
C ILE A 118 23.78 -3.11 0.41
N LYS A 119 24.57 -4.18 0.51
CA LYS A 119 26.03 -4.13 0.26
C LYS A 119 26.35 -3.71 -1.18
N SER A 120 25.58 -4.18 -2.16
CA SER A 120 25.69 -3.70 -3.55
C SER A 120 25.48 -2.19 -3.65
N VAL A 121 24.40 -1.67 -3.03
CA VAL A 121 24.11 -0.24 -3.04
C VAL A 121 25.23 0.57 -2.38
N LEU A 122 25.70 0.13 -1.21
CA LEU A 122 26.77 0.82 -0.49
C LEU A 122 28.09 0.80 -1.27
N SER A 123 28.42 -0.29 -1.98
CA SER A 123 29.64 -0.37 -2.79
C SER A 123 29.57 0.55 -4.02
N ASP A 124 28.42 0.65 -4.68
CA ASP A 124 28.24 1.57 -5.82
C ASP A 124 28.28 3.04 -5.38
N GLU A 125 27.62 3.37 -4.26
CA GLU A 125 27.45 4.76 -3.80
C GLU A 125 28.65 5.31 -3.01
N LEU A 126 29.29 4.51 -2.14
CA LEU A 126 30.43 4.95 -1.31
C LEU A 126 31.78 4.67 -1.96
N GLU A 127 31.93 3.51 -2.61
CA GLU A 127 33.21 3.02 -3.12
C GLU A 127 33.36 3.28 -4.62
N HIS A 128 32.27 3.63 -5.30
CA HIS A 128 32.19 3.78 -6.76
C HIS A 128 32.71 2.54 -7.50
N ASP A 129 32.46 1.35 -6.93
CA ASP A 129 32.87 0.07 -7.49
C ASP A 129 31.68 -0.71 -8.04
N THR A 130 31.29 -0.38 -9.27
CA THR A 130 30.19 -1.05 -9.97
C THR A 130 30.47 -2.56 -10.17
N LYS A 131 31.73 -3.00 -10.26
CA LYS A 131 32.05 -4.42 -10.45
C LYS A 131 31.79 -5.21 -9.18
N GLU A 132 32.20 -4.69 -8.03
CA GLU A 132 31.91 -5.33 -6.74
C GLU A 132 30.40 -5.25 -6.42
N SER A 133 29.74 -4.15 -6.79
CA SER A 133 28.27 -4.05 -6.73
C SER A 133 27.57 -5.16 -7.53
N ILE A 134 27.97 -5.41 -8.78
CA ILE A 134 27.44 -6.51 -9.61
C ILE A 134 27.67 -7.87 -8.93
N LYS A 135 28.84 -8.09 -8.35
CA LYS A 135 29.13 -9.33 -7.61
C LYS A 135 28.19 -9.50 -6.42
N TYR A 136 27.97 -8.47 -5.61
CA TYR A 136 27.01 -8.53 -4.51
C TYR A 136 25.57 -8.77 -5.00
N LEU A 137 25.17 -8.19 -6.13
CA LEU A 137 23.85 -8.46 -6.73
C LEU A 137 23.71 -9.92 -7.16
N LEU A 138 24.73 -10.48 -7.80
CA LEU A 138 24.73 -11.90 -8.19
C LEU A 138 24.70 -12.82 -6.98
N GLU A 139 25.41 -12.50 -5.90
CA GLU A 139 25.31 -13.23 -4.63
C GLU A 139 23.90 -13.14 -4.03
N ALA A 140 23.30 -11.94 -3.99
CA ALA A 140 21.94 -11.73 -3.53
C ALA A 140 20.91 -12.56 -4.33
N ILE A 141 21.03 -12.56 -5.66
CA ILE A 141 20.18 -13.33 -6.57
C ILE A 141 20.33 -14.83 -6.30
N ASN A 142 21.56 -15.33 -6.18
CA ASN A 142 21.83 -16.75 -5.97
C ASN A 142 21.38 -17.27 -4.60
N MET A 143 21.12 -16.40 -3.61
CA MET A 143 20.53 -16.82 -2.33
C MET A 143 19.15 -17.49 -2.52
N THR A 144 18.35 -17.00 -3.46
CA THR A 144 16.93 -17.38 -3.64
C THR A 144 16.61 -17.96 -5.03
N LEU A 145 17.44 -17.67 -6.04
CA LEU A 145 17.37 -18.23 -7.40
C LEU A 145 18.63 -19.06 -7.68
N PRO A 146 18.70 -20.31 -7.17
CA PRO A 146 19.87 -21.15 -7.40
C PRO A 146 20.03 -21.45 -8.89
N SER A 147 21.25 -21.33 -9.41
CA SER A 147 21.58 -21.51 -10.83
C SER A 147 20.97 -20.45 -11.77
N PHE A 148 20.86 -19.21 -11.28
CA PHE A 148 20.33 -18.08 -12.03
C PHE A 148 20.96 -17.95 -13.44
N ASN A 149 20.10 -17.74 -14.45
CA ASN A 149 20.50 -17.48 -15.83
C ASN A 149 19.56 -16.45 -16.46
N ILE A 150 20.14 -15.40 -17.05
CA ILE A 150 19.45 -14.30 -17.73
C ILE A 150 18.65 -14.80 -18.95
N GLU A 151 19.05 -15.87 -19.62
CA GLU A 151 18.36 -16.38 -20.81
C GLU A 151 17.01 -17.05 -20.48
N ASN A 152 16.85 -17.55 -19.26
CA ASN A 152 15.73 -18.43 -18.87
C ASN A 152 14.79 -17.80 -17.84
N ILE A 153 14.66 -16.46 -17.79
CA ILE A 153 13.83 -15.76 -16.80
C ILE A 153 12.38 -16.31 -16.73
N LEU A 154 11.79 -16.69 -17.87
CA LEU A 154 10.44 -17.23 -17.96
C LEU A 154 10.23 -18.60 -17.27
N GLU A 155 11.32 -19.33 -17.00
CA GLU A 155 11.29 -20.65 -16.34
C GLU A 155 11.20 -20.52 -14.81
N TYR A 156 11.55 -19.36 -14.25
CA TYR A 156 11.53 -19.11 -12.81
C TYR A 156 10.13 -18.78 -12.29
N LEU A 157 9.99 -18.88 -10.96
CA LEU A 157 8.95 -18.19 -10.21
C LEU A 157 9.64 -17.09 -9.42
N LEU A 158 9.44 -15.84 -9.83
CA LEU A 158 10.05 -14.67 -9.24
C LEU A 158 9.07 -13.98 -8.28
N SER A 159 9.57 -13.64 -7.10
CA SER A 159 9.01 -12.68 -6.16
C SER A 159 9.35 -11.24 -6.57
N ILE A 160 8.73 -10.27 -5.91
CA ILE A 160 9.02 -8.85 -6.19
C ILE A 160 10.45 -8.47 -5.83
N GLU A 161 10.99 -9.00 -4.72
CA GLU A 161 12.37 -8.76 -4.31
C GLU A 161 13.37 -9.31 -5.34
N GLU A 162 13.11 -10.51 -5.87
CA GLU A 162 13.93 -11.08 -6.95
C GLU A 162 13.89 -10.22 -8.21
N ILE A 163 12.71 -9.74 -8.61
CA ILE A 163 12.57 -8.82 -9.75
C ILE A 163 13.35 -7.52 -9.48
N TYR A 164 13.31 -6.95 -8.27
CA TYR A 164 14.11 -5.77 -7.95
C TYR A 164 15.61 -6.01 -8.11
N LEU A 165 16.12 -7.16 -7.65
CA LEU A 165 17.53 -7.50 -7.84
C LEU A 165 17.89 -7.61 -9.33
N LEU A 166 17.03 -8.18 -10.16
CA LEU A 166 17.23 -8.22 -11.61
C LEU A 166 17.24 -6.81 -12.24
N LEU A 167 16.37 -5.92 -11.77
CA LEU A 167 16.36 -4.52 -12.24
C LEU A 167 17.59 -3.75 -11.79
N MET A 168 18.06 -3.97 -10.56
CA MET A 168 19.32 -3.39 -10.06
C MET A 168 20.52 -3.92 -10.87
N LEU A 169 20.53 -5.21 -11.19
CA LEU A 169 21.55 -5.82 -12.04
C LEU A 169 21.55 -5.24 -13.45
N ALA A 170 20.37 -5.08 -14.06
CA ALA A 170 20.24 -4.44 -15.37
C ALA A 170 20.74 -2.99 -15.37
N GLN A 171 20.41 -2.21 -14.33
CA GLN A 171 20.91 -0.84 -14.17
C GLN A 171 22.44 -0.84 -14.02
N ALA A 172 23.01 -1.76 -13.23
CA ALA A 172 24.45 -1.88 -13.09
C ALA A 172 25.14 -2.24 -14.42
N TYR A 173 24.61 -3.21 -15.18
CA TYR A 173 25.13 -3.54 -16.52
C TYR A 173 25.07 -2.38 -17.50
N SER A 174 24.00 -1.56 -17.47
CA SER A 174 23.88 -0.38 -18.34
C SER A 174 24.94 0.70 -18.07
N ASN A 175 25.60 0.65 -16.91
CA ASN A 175 26.71 1.55 -16.56
C ASN A 175 28.08 0.96 -16.94
N THR A 176 28.11 -0.15 -17.67
CA THR A 176 29.33 -0.87 -18.09
C THR A 176 29.33 -1.13 -19.60
N GLU A 177 30.35 -1.81 -20.11
CA GLU A 177 30.40 -2.26 -21.52
C GLU A 177 29.38 -3.38 -21.83
N GLU A 178 28.63 -3.88 -20.82
CA GLU A 178 27.64 -4.95 -20.92
C GLU A 178 26.20 -4.45 -21.16
N GLU A 179 26.02 -3.28 -21.78
CA GLU A 179 24.70 -2.68 -22.07
C GLU A 179 23.74 -3.65 -22.82
N GLY A 180 24.29 -4.50 -23.70
CA GLY A 180 23.51 -5.54 -24.38
C GLY A 180 22.88 -6.56 -23.42
N GLN A 181 23.55 -6.92 -22.32
CA GLN A 181 22.99 -7.77 -21.27
C GLN A 181 21.90 -7.05 -20.48
N ALA A 182 22.08 -5.74 -20.22
CA ALA A 182 21.06 -4.92 -19.57
C ALA A 182 19.76 -4.91 -20.40
N LEU A 183 19.87 -4.68 -21.71
CA LEU A 183 18.72 -4.66 -22.62
C LEU A 183 18.01 -6.02 -22.67
N GLN A 184 18.77 -7.11 -22.81
CA GLN A 184 18.23 -8.47 -22.81
C GLN A 184 17.49 -8.79 -21.50
N LEU A 185 18.10 -8.47 -20.35
CA LEU A 185 17.51 -8.71 -19.04
C LEU A 185 16.21 -7.91 -18.85
N LEU A 186 16.18 -6.64 -19.25
CA LEU A 186 14.99 -5.80 -19.14
C LEU A 186 13.82 -6.32 -19.99
N HIS A 187 14.09 -6.74 -21.24
CA HIS A 187 13.06 -7.37 -22.08
C HIS A 187 12.54 -8.66 -21.45
N ASN A 188 13.42 -9.54 -20.97
CA ASN A 188 13.04 -10.79 -20.33
C ASN A 188 12.20 -10.57 -19.06
N VAL A 189 12.54 -9.55 -18.25
CA VAL A 189 11.76 -9.19 -17.05
C VAL A 189 10.39 -8.61 -17.42
N ILE A 190 10.31 -7.73 -18.43
CA ILE A 190 9.03 -7.18 -18.90
C ILE A 190 8.12 -8.29 -19.45
N ASP A 191 8.66 -9.18 -20.28
CA ASP A 191 7.93 -10.34 -20.82
C ASP A 191 7.43 -11.26 -19.71
N TYR A 192 8.26 -11.50 -18.69
CA TYR A 192 7.86 -12.26 -17.51
C TYR A 192 6.70 -11.59 -16.77
N LEU A 193 6.77 -10.28 -16.52
CA LEU A 193 5.71 -9.52 -15.85
C LEU A 193 4.41 -9.45 -16.68
N ASP A 194 4.49 -9.44 -18.00
CA ASP A 194 3.33 -9.49 -18.88
C ASP A 194 2.65 -10.87 -18.89
N GLN A 195 3.42 -11.95 -18.74
CA GLN A 195 2.88 -13.32 -18.79
C GLN A 195 2.47 -13.89 -17.43
N LYS A 196 3.20 -13.59 -16.35
CA LYS A 196 3.07 -14.27 -15.06
C LYS A 196 2.35 -13.45 -13.98
N TYR A 197 2.31 -12.12 -14.11
CA TYR A 197 1.70 -11.23 -13.13
C TYR A 197 0.34 -10.71 -13.60
N SER A 198 -0.73 -11.44 -13.26
CA SER A 198 -2.11 -11.01 -13.53
C SER A 198 -2.62 -9.97 -12.52
N ASP A 199 -2.06 -9.95 -11.31
CA ASP A 199 -2.44 -8.99 -10.28
C ASP A 199 -1.77 -7.64 -10.52
N GLU A 200 -2.53 -6.68 -11.06
CA GLU A 200 -2.04 -5.31 -11.30
C GLU A 200 -1.46 -4.63 -10.04
N GLU A 201 -1.89 -5.02 -8.84
CA GLU A 201 -1.43 -4.40 -7.58
C GLU A 201 0.01 -4.80 -7.26
N GLU A 202 0.36 -6.04 -7.60
CA GLU A 202 1.71 -6.53 -7.43
C GLU A 202 2.58 -6.11 -8.63
N LYS A 203 2.02 -6.18 -9.85
CA LYS A 203 2.70 -5.78 -11.08
C LYS A 203 3.18 -4.32 -11.06
N VAL A 204 2.35 -3.38 -10.58
CA VAL A 204 2.67 -1.94 -10.55
C VAL A 204 3.84 -1.60 -9.62
N LYS A 205 4.26 -2.50 -8.72
CA LYS A 205 5.42 -2.28 -7.83
C LYS A 205 6.76 -2.27 -8.56
N VAL A 206 6.85 -3.08 -9.62
CA VAL A 206 8.10 -3.37 -10.36
C VAL A 206 8.05 -2.97 -11.83
N TYR A 207 6.90 -3.13 -12.49
CA TYR A 207 6.77 -2.86 -13.93
C TYR A 207 7.15 -1.43 -14.33
N PRO A 208 6.76 -0.37 -13.58
CA PRO A 208 7.21 0.99 -13.84
C PRO A 208 8.72 1.19 -13.86
N LYS A 209 9.44 0.51 -12.96
CA LYS A 209 10.90 0.60 -12.88
C LYS A 209 11.56 -0.09 -14.06
N ALA A 210 11.08 -1.28 -14.42
CA ALA A 210 11.56 -1.99 -15.60
C ALA A 210 11.41 -1.14 -16.87
N VAL A 211 10.24 -0.54 -17.06
CA VAL A 211 9.97 0.36 -18.18
C VAL A 211 10.82 1.62 -18.11
N TYR A 212 10.97 2.23 -16.94
CA TYR A 212 11.83 3.42 -16.79
C TYR A 212 13.27 3.13 -17.26
N LEU A 213 13.85 2.00 -16.82
CA LEU A 213 15.19 1.57 -17.22
C LEU A 213 15.27 1.31 -18.73
N LEU A 214 14.31 0.57 -19.30
CA LEU A 214 14.28 0.30 -20.74
C LEU A 214 14.11 1.59 -21.55
N SER A 215 13.24 2.50 -21.13
CA SER A 215 12.99 3.78 -21.80
C SER A 215 14.22 4.68 -21.81
N LYS A 216 15.14 4.59 -20.83
CA LYS A 216 16.43 5.29 -20.89
C LYS A 216 17.31 4.78 -22.03
N LEU A 217 17.35 3.47 -22.25
CA LEU A 217 18.09 2.85 -23.36
C LEU A 217 17.47 3.18 -24.72
N LEU A 218 16.13 3.08 -24.82
CA LEU A 218 15.41 3.47 -26.05
C LEU A 218 15.62 4.95 -26.41
N LEU A 219 15.78 5.82 -25.42
CA LEU A 219 16.07 7.23 -25.63
C LEU A 219 17.46 7.44 -26.25
N GLN A 220 18.47 6.66 -25.82
CA GLN A 220 19.82 6.69 -26.40
C GLN A 220 19.82 6.23 -27.86
N ASP A 221 18.98 5.24 -28.18
CA ASP A 221 18.76 4.72 -29.53
C ASP A 221 17.85 5.59 -30.43
N GLU A 222 17.37 6.74 -29.93
CA GLU A 222 16.41 7.62 -30.61
C GLU A 222 15.09 6.93 -31.03
N LYS A 223 14.69 5.85 -30.35
CA LYS A 223 13.43 5.11 -30.59
C LYS A 223 12.23 5.80 -29.93
N TYR A 224 11.95 7.04 -30.33
CA TYR A 224 10.95 7.90 -29.67
C TYR A 224 9.52 7.35 -29.68
N ASP A 225 9.08 6.71 -30.76
CA ASP A 225 7.71 6.18 -30.87
C ASP A 225 7.45 5.01 -29.91
N GLU A 226 8.41 4.10 -29.80
CA GLU A 226 8.37 2.97 -28.87
C GLU A 226 8.42 3.48 -27.42
N LEU A 227 9.32 4.41 -27.14
CA LEU A 227 9.46 5.05 -25.82
C LEU A 227 8.15 5.69 -25.36
N VAL A 228 7.52 6.53 -26.20
CA VAL A 228 6.26 7.22 -25.84
C VAL A 228 5.16 6.20 -25.61
N THR A 229 5.04 5.18 -26.46
CA THR A 229 4.02 4.13 -26.34
C THR A 229 4.17 3.38 -25.01
N LEU A 230 5.39 2.97 -24.68
CA LEU A 230 5.69 2.21 -23.46
C LEU A 230 5.47 3.07 -22.20
N CYS A 231 5.92 4.32 -22.21
CA CYS A 231 5.70 5.27 -21.12
C CYS A 231 4.20 5.52 -20.88
N LEU A 232 3.41 5.78 -21.92
CA LEU A 232 1.97 6.03 -21.77
C LEU A 232 1.21 4.83 -21.21
N LYS A 233 1.47 3.62 -21.74
CA LYS A 233 0.87 2.36 -21.21
C LYS A 233 1.20 2.18 -19.73
N THR A 234 2.42 2.52 -19.34
CA THR A 234 2.91 2.35 -17.97
C THR A 234 2.37 3.42 -17.02
N ILE A 235 2.29 4.67 -17.47
CA ILE A 235 1.62 5.75 -16.73
C ILE A 235 0.16 5.36 -16.47
N ASP A 236 -0.53 4.77 -17.46
CA ASP A 236 -1.90 4.29 -17.31
C ASP A 236 -2.04 3.24 -16.19
N LEU A 237 -1.11 2.27 -16.14
CA LEU A 237 -1.04 1.27 -15.07
C LEU A 237 -0.80 1.91 -13.70
N ILE A 238 0.12 2.87 -13.60
CA ILE A 238 0.45 3.57 -12.34
C ILE A 238 -0.76 4.34 -11.81
N VAL A 239 -1.38 5.19 -12.64
CA VAL A 239 -2.46 6.07 -12.21
C VAL A 239 -3.75 5.29 -11.92
N SER A 240 -4.02 4.22 -12.68
CA SER A 240 -5.18 3.35 -12.44
C SER A 240 -5.07 2.56 -11.13
N ASN A 241 -3.88 2.47 -10.57
CA ASN A 241 -3.60 1.89 -9.25
C ASN A 241 -3.37 2.94 -8.16
N GLY A 242 -3.44 4.24 -8.49
CA GLY A 242 -3.26 5.32 -7.54
C GLY A 242 -1.84 5.40 -6.96
N VAL A 243 -0.85 4.89 -7.69
CA VAL A 243 0.56 4.88 -7.32
C VAL A 243 1.24 6.12 -7.94
N ILE A 244 2.35 6.58 -7.37
CA ILE A 244 3.17 7.69 -7.94
C ILE A 244 4.64 7.32 -8.13
N ASN A 245 5.02 6.09 -7.81
CA ASN A 245 6.39 5.62 -7.98
C ASN A 245 6.79 5.62 -9.47
N CYS A 246 7.96 6.17 -9.81
CA CYS A 246 8.45 6.40 -11.18
C CYS A 246 7.54 7.27 -12.07
N LEU A 247 6.49 7.91 -11.53
CA LEU A 247 5.51 8.63 -12.34
C LEU A 247 6.10 9.89 -12.96
N SER A 248 6.84 10.69 -12.18
CA SER A 248 7.45 11.92 -12.68
C SER A 248 8.51 11.65 -13.75
N GLU A 249 9.32 10.63 -13.52
CA GLU A 249 10.39 10.19 -14.41
C GLU A 249 9.84 9.70 -15.75
N LEU A 250 8.76 8.91 -15.73
CA LEU A 250 8.08 8.45 -16.95
C LEU A 250 7.36 9.59 -17.68
N LEU A 251 6.77 10.55 -16.95
CA LEU A 251 6.20 11.76 -17.55
C LEU A 251 7.30 12.58 -18.26
N GLN A 252 8.48 12.72 -17.63
CA GLN A 252 9.62 13.41 -18.23
C GLN A 252 10.10 12.75 -19.52
N LEU A 253 10.30 11.43 -19.51
CA LEU A 253 10.68 10.66 -20.70
C LEU A 253 9.62 10.79 -21.80
N CYS A 254 8.34 10.72 -21.42
CA CYS A 254 7.24 10.91 -22.36
C CYS A 254 7.25 12.32 -23.00
N ILE A 255 7.55 13.38 -22.23
CA ILE A 255 7.70 14.74 -22.75
C ILE A 255 8.84 14.82 -23.75
N ILE A 256 9.99 14.20 -23.45
CA ILE A 256 11.14 14.17 -24.35
C ILE A 256 10.76 13.50 -25.66
N GLY A 257 10.19 12.29 -25.63
CA GLY A 257 9.77 11.58 -26.84
C GLY A 257 8.70 12.32 -27.65
N LEU A 258 7.71 12.93 -26.98
CA LEU A 258 6.62 13.68 -27.64
C LEU A 258 7.11 14.94 -28.37
N ARG A 259 8.25 15.53 -27.99
CA ARG A 259 8.85 16.66 -28.73
C ARG A 259 9.30 16.28 -30.14
N HIS A 260 9.53 14.99 -30.38
CA HIS A 260 9.88 14.43 -31.69
C HIS A 260 8.65 13.93 -32.47
N GLN A 261 7.43 14.10 -31.92
CA GLN A 261 6.16 13.71 -32.54
C GLN A 261 5.27 14.92 -32.84
N ASN A 262 4.29 14.74 -33.73
CA ASN A 262 3.31 15.77 -34.10
C ASN A 262 2.08 15.84 -33.16
N ASN A 263 2.24 15.63 -31.85
CA ASN A 263 1.13 15.63 -30.88
C ASN A 263 1.26 16.74 -29.82
N GLN A 264 1.01 17.98 -30.23
CA GLN A 264 1.17 19.17 -29.39
C GLN A 264 0.16 19.25 -28.24
N GLU A 265 -1.06 18.72 -28.42
CA GLU A 265 -2.09 18.71 -27.38
C GLU A 265 -1.69 17.81 -26.21
N LEU A 266 -1.26 16.57 -26.51
CA LEU A 266 -0.79 15.63 -25.50
C LEU A 266 0.48 16.14 -24.82
N LEU A 267 1.41 16.72 -25.58
CA LEU A 267 2.63 17.32 -25.03
C LEU A 267 2.31 18.43 -24.03
N LYS A 268 1.41 19.36 -24.36
CA LYS A 268 0.97 20.42 -23.44
C LYS A 268 0.36 19.82 -22.18
N ARG A 269 -0.55 18.86 -22.33
CA ARG A 269 -1.25 18.21 -21.21
C ARG A 269 -0.27 17.53 -20.24
N ILE A 270 0.62 16.69 -20.75
CA ILE A 270 1.60 15.95 -19.93
C ILE A 270 2.59 16.90 -19.27
N THR A 271 3.01 17.97 -19.98
CA THR A 271 3.90 18.98 -19.40
C THR A 271 3.27 19.65 -18.18
N CYS A 272 2.00 20.09 -18.26
CA CYS A 272 1.32 20.69 -17.11
C CYS A 272 1.14 19.71 -15.93
N GLN A 273 0.87 18.43 -16.22
CA GLN A 273 0.78 17.37 -15.20
C GLN A 273 2.14 17.14 -14.52
N PHE A 274 3.21 17.05 -15.29
CA PHE A 274 4.59 16.90 -14.81
C PHE A 274 5.02 18.08 -13.94
N ASP A 275 4.82 19.31 -14.42
CA ASP A 275 5.20 20.52 -13.70
C ASP A 275 4.46 20.62 -12.36
N SER A 276 3.15 20.34 -12.36
CA SER A 276 2.33 20.35 -11.15
C SER A 276 2.80 19.31 -10.14
N LEU A 277 3.07 18.08 -10.59
CA LEU A 277 3.56 17.00 -9.73
C LEU A 277 4.91 17.35 -9.10
N ASN A 278 5.86 17.85 -9.90
CA ASN A 278 7.19 18.19 -9.42
C ASN A 278 7.23 19.43 -8.54
N GLU A 279 6.34 20.40 -8.74
CA GLU A 279 6.21 21.52 -7.82
C GLU A 279 5.78 21.04 -6.43
N ILE A 280 4.81 20.11 -6.36
CA ILE A 280 4.39 19.52 -5.08
C ILE A 280 5.53 18.72 -4.46
N TYR A 281 6.26 17.94 -5.25
CA TYR A 281 7.40 17.18 -4.74
C TYR A 281 8.46 18.08 -4.13
N LYS A 282 8.82 19.19 -4.79
CA LYS A 282 9.74 20.19 -4.24
C LYS A 282 9.21 20.82 -2.96
N GLU A 283 7.93 21.17 -2.90
CA GLU A 283 7.32 21.78 -1.71
C GLU A 283 7.38 20.87 -0.48
N TYR A 284 7.15 19.58 -0.66
CA TYR A 284 7.11 18.60 0.43
C TYR A 284 8.45 17.88 0.66
N ASN A 285 9.54 18.36 0.04
CA ASN A 285 10.88 17.75 0.08
C ASN A 285 10.86 16.26 -0.31
N PHE A 286 10.02 15.90 -1.27
CA PHE A 286 9.99 14.58 -1.85
C PHE A 286 11.02 14.49 -2.96
N ALA A 287 12.11 13.74 -2.73
CA ALA A 287 13.11 13.57 -3.76
C ALA A 287 12.54 12.73 -4.92
N THR A 288 12.63 13.29 -6.12
CA THR A 288 12.46 12.60 -7.40
C THR A 288 13.79 12.05 -7.87
N SER A 289 13.78 10.90 -8.50
CA SER A 289 14.97 10.10 -8.72
C SER A 289 15.83 10.51 -9.91
N ASN A 290 17.15 10.46 -9.70
CA ASN A 290 18.15 10.25 -10.76
C ASN A 290 19.09 9.05 -10.47
N ASP A 291 18.96 8.38 -9.32
CA ASP A 291 19.99 7.47 -8.77
C ASP A 291 19.49 6.03 -8.47
N THR A 292 20.45 5.10 -8.29
CA THR A 292 20.26 3.66 -8.02
C THR A 292 19.37 3.38 -6.80
N SER A 293 19.38 4.27 -5.80
CA SER A 293 18.55 4.26 -4.59
C SER A 293 17.03 4.18 -4.84
N THR A 294 16.59 4.59 -6.02
CA THR A 294 15.16 4.62 -6.43
C THR A 294 14.56 3.23 -6.57
N LEU A 295 15.37 2.25 -6.98
CA LEU A 295 14.91 0.88 -7.13
C LEU A 295 14.55 0.24 -5.78
N LEU A 296 15.09 0.76 -4.68
CA LEU A 296 14.77 0.35 -3.31
C LEU A 296 13.42 0.86 -2.82
N LEU A 297 12.81 1.83 -3.50
CA LEU A 297 11.56 2.42 -3.05
C LEU A 297 10.38 1.50 -3.33
N GLU A 298 9.85 0.91 -2.28
CA GLU A 298 8.66 0.06 -2.34
C GLU A 298 7.37 0.87 -2.12
N ASN A 299 6.35 0.57 -2.92
CA ASN A 299 4.97 0.94 -2.61
C ASN A 299 4.27 -0.29 -2.05
N THR A 300 3.89 -0.26 -0.77
CA THR A 300 3.13 -1.34 -0.13
C THR A 300 1.82 -0.81 0.45
N GLN A 301 0.81 -1.66 0.39
CA GLN A 301 -0.47 -1.47 1.07
C GLN A 301 -0.62 -2.53 2.17
N SER A 302 0.47 -2.91 2.83
CA SER A 302 0.46 -3.85 3.95
C SER A 302 -0.43 -3.34 5.08
N GLU A 303 -1.03 -4.26 5.85
CA GLU A 303 -1.71 -3.97 7.12
C GLU A 303 -0.99 -4.72 8.25
N LEU A 304 -0.25 -4.00 9.10
CA LEU A 304 0.58 -4.60 10.16
C LEU A 304 0.07 -4.20 11.55
N TYR A 305 0.09 -5.13 12.49
CA TYR A 305 -0.23 -4.88 13.90
C TYR A 305 0.78 -5.57 14.81
N LEU A 306 0.90 -5.11 16.05
CA LEU A 306 1.74 -5.74 17.06
C LEU A 306 0.93 -6.69 17.96
N VAL A 307 1.45 -7.89 18.21
CA VAL A 307 0.80 -8.91 19.05
C VAL A 307 0.52 -8.37 20.46
N ASN A 308 1.46 -7.64 21.06
CA ASN A 308 1.33 -7.06 22.40
C ASN A 308 0.21 -6.02 22.48
N GLU A 309 0.17 -5.10 21.52
CA GLU A 309 -0.87 -4.08 21.43
C GLU A 309 -2.23 -4.71 21.14
N PHE A 310 -2.28 -5.64 20.17
CA PHE A 310 -3.49 -6.35 19.80
C PHE A 310 -4.11 -7.08 20.99
N ILE A 311 -3.33 -7.90 21.73
CA ILE A 311 -3.84 -8.62 22.91
C ILE A 311 -4.32 -7.65 23.98
N LYS A 312 -3.52 -6.63 24.31
CA LYS A 312 -3.85 -5.65 25.34
C LYS A 312 -5.14 -4.88 25.01
N ASN A 313 -5.22 -4.35 23.79
CA ASN A 313 -6.34 -3.54 23.32
C ASN A 313 -7.62 -4.37 23.24
N CYS A 314 -7.54 -5.59 22.71
CA CYS A 314 -8.67 -6.51 22.69
C CYS A 314 -9.15 -6.91 24.09
N ARG A 315 -8.22 -7.17 25.02
CA ARG A 315 -8.56 -7.51 26.41
C ARG A 315 -9.33 -6.38 27.08
N ILE A 316 -8.82 -5.16 26.97
CA ILE A 316 -9.45 -3.97 27.56
C ILE A 316 -10.82 -3.71 26.92
N ALA A 317 -10.94 -3.82 25.60
CA ALA A 317 -12.20 -3.65 24.87
C ALA A 317 -13.28 -4.68 25.26
N ASN A 318 -12.87 -5.85 25.74
CA ASN A 318 -13.76 -6.89 26.28
C ASN A 318 -13.99 -6.77 27.80
N GLY A 319 -13.42 -5.75 28.46
CA GLY A 319 -13.58 -5.54 29.90
C GLY A 319 -12.91 -6.61 30.77
N LEU A 320 -11.91 -7.33 30.25
CA LEU A 320 -11.26 -8.43 30.93
C LEU A 320 -10.04 -7.96 31.74
N SER A 321 -9.88 -8.49 32.96
CA SER A 321 -8.62 -8.35 33.72
C SER A 321 -7.53 -9.28 33.15
N GLN A 322 -6.26 -9.02 33.50
CA GLN A 322 -5.16 -9.90 33.07
C GLN A 322 -5.33 -11.31 33.66
N GLU A 323 -5.77 -11.43 34.91
CA GLU A 323 -6.01 -12.70 35.59
C GLU A 323 -7.13 -13.49 34.90
N THR A 324 -8.19 -12.79 34.48
CA THR A 324 -9.34 -13.41 33.80
C THR A 324 -8.95 -13.92 32.42
N LEU A 325 -8.21 -13.12 31.65
CA LEU A 325 -7.76 -13.54 30.32
C LEU A 325 -6.70 -14.65 30.42
N SER A 326 -5.73 -14.53 31.32
CA SER A 326 -4.64 -15.49 31.46
C SER A 326 -5.15 -16.86 31.93
N GLY A 327 -6.00 -16.90 32.97
CA GLY A 327 -6.65 -18.11 33.48
C GLY A 327 -5.75 -19.35 33.47
N ASN A 328 -6.17 -20.41 32.78
CA ASN A 328 -5.39 -21.64 32.58
C ASN A 328 -4.52 -21.66 31.30
N ILE A 329 -4.38 -20.52 30.59
CA ILE A 329 -3.56 -20.41 29.37
C ILE A 329 -2.12 -20.07 29.73
N CYS A 330 -1.94 -19.08 30.61
CA CYS A 330 -0.63 -18.65 31.11
C CYS A 330 -0.77 -17.92 32.45
N SER A 331 0.35 -17.61 33.11
CA SER A 331 0.32 -16.81 34.34
C SER A 331 0.01 -15.33 34.05
N PRO A 332 -0.61 -14.58 34.97
CA PRO A 332 -0.85 -13.14 34.80
C PRO A 332 0.44 -12.35 34.51
N GLU A 333 1.57 -12.72 35.14
CA GLU A 333 2.87 -12.08 34.90
C GLU A 333 3.39 -12.39 33.49
N THR A 334 3.07 -13.56 32.95
CA THR A 334 3.41 -13.92 31.57
C THR A 334 2.58 -13.09 30.59
N LEU A 335 1.27 -12.95 30.84
CA LEU A 335 0.41 -12.09 30.03
C LEU A 335 0.85 -10.62 30.10
N SER A 336 1.22 -10.12 31.28
CA SER A 336 1.74 -8.77 31.45
C SER A 336 3.05 -8.54 30.67
N ARG A 337 3.96 -9.53 30.64
CA ARG A 337 5.16 -9.47 29.78
C ARG A 337 4.82 -9.53 28.29
N ILE A 338 3.76 -10.24 27.90
CA ILE A 338 3.25 -10.25 26.52
C ILE A 338 2.70 -8.87 26.15
N GLU A 339 1.79 -8.31 26.94
CA GLU A 339 1.16 -7.01 26.66
C GLU A 339 2.13 -5.83 26.70
N SER A 340 3.30 -5.99 27.32
CA SER A 340 4.38 -4.99 27.33
C SER A 340 5.43 -5.21 26.24
N GLY A 341 5.25 -6.18 25.33
CA GLY A 341 6.16 -6.44 24.23
C GLY A 341 7.46 -7.17 24.61
N LYS A 342 7.70 -7.40 25.92
CA LYS A 342 8.93 -8.04 26.43
C LYS A 342 9.04 -9.52 26.06
N ARG A 343 7.92 -10.17 25.72
CA ARG A 343 7.88 -11.59 25.34
C ARG A 343 6.76 -11.87 24.33
N ALA A 344 7.07 -12.49 23.21
CA ALA A 344 6.05 -13.01 22.31
C ALA A 344 5.34 -14.26 22.92
N PRO A 345 4.01 -14.40 22.77
CA PRO A 345 3.31 -15.63 23.12
C PRO A 345 3.71 -16.76 22.17
N SER A 346 3.60 -18.02 22.62
CA SER A 346 3.59 -19.14 21.67
C SER A 346 2.34 -19.08 20.81
N ILE A 347 2.39 -19.65 19.60
CA ILE A 347 1.22 -19.71 18.68
C ILE A 347 0.00 -20.31 19.39
N LYS A 348 0.18 -21.40 20.14
CA LYS A 348 -0.89 -22.04 20.92
C LYS A 348 -1.49 -21.10 21.97
N ASN A 349 -0.64 -20.33 22.67
CA ASN A 349 -1.11 -19.37 23.66
C ASN A 349 -1.83 -18.20 22.98
N PHE A 350 -1.30 -17.67 21.87
CA PHE A 350 -1.95 -16.63 21.08
C PHE A 350 -3.37 -17.05 20.67
N GLN A 351 -3.51 -18.22 20.06
CA GLN A 351 -4.80 -18.79 19.64
C GLN A 351 -5.76 -19.01 20.81
N SER A 352 -5.24 -19.45 21.96
CA SER A 352 -6.05 -19.65 23.15
C SER A 352 -6.55 -18.32 23.74
N LEU A 353 -5.70 -17.29 23.74
CA LEU A 353 -6.05 -15.94 24.22
C LEU A 353 -7.09 -15.29 23.30
N THR A 354 -6.90 -15.34 21.98
CA THR A 354 -7.87 -14.80 21.01
C THR A 354 -9.22 -15.49 21.11
N THR A 355 -9.21 -16.83 21.18
CA THR A 355 -10.43 -17.63 21.37
C THR A 355 -11.17 -17.24 22.65
N ARG A 356 -10.46 -17.04 23.77
CA ARG A 356 -11.09 -16.62 25.04
C ARG A 356 -11.70 -15.23 24.96
N MET A 357 -11.12 -14.31 24.18
CA MET A 357 -11.70 -13.00 23.90
C MET A 357 -12.86 -13.06 22.89
N GLY A 358 -13.19 -14.24 22.36
CA GLY A 358 -14.21 -14.40 21.32
C GLY A 358 -13.80 -13.81 19.97
N ILE A 359 -12.50 -13.66 19.73
CA ILE A 359 -11.93 -13.08 18.51
C ILE A 359 -11.36 -14.20 17.65
N ASN A 360 -11.80 -14.25 16.40
CA ASN A 360 -11.36 -15.25 15.43
C ASN A 360 -10.25 -14.67 14.54
N LYS A 361 -9.05 -14.53 15.11
CA LYS A 361 -7.87 -14.02 14.41
C LYS A 361 -6.65 -14.92 14.66
N ASP A 362 -5.90 -15.17 13.60
CA ASP A 362 -4.57 -15.77 13.59
C ASP A 362 -3.50 -14.67 13.38
N LEU A 363 -2.22 -15.05 13.18
CA LEU A 363 -1.16 -14.08 12.87
C LEU A 363 -1.27 -13.52 11.44
N TYR A 364 -1.83 -14.29 10.51
CA TYR A 364 -2.11 -13.86 9.14
C TYR A 364 -3.61 -14.00 8.89
N ASN A 365 -4.26 -12.90 8.57
CA ASN A 365 -5.71 -12.83 8.43
C ASN A 365 -6.08 -12.24 7.09
N ILE A 366 -7.03 -12.87 6.42
CA ILE A 366 -7.50 -12.38 5.12
C ILE A 366 -8.76 -11.56 5.35
N PHE A 367 -8.95 -10.52 4.55
CA PHE A 367 -10.12 -9.63 4.64
C PHE A 367 -11.45 -10.32 4.33
N ILE A 368 -11.43 -11.40 3.54
CA ILE A 368 -12.58 -12.24 3.22
C ILE A 368 -12.15 -13.69 3.40
N SER A 369 -12.93 -14.49 4.13
CA SER A 369 -12.64 -15.90 4.31
C SER A 369 -13.14 -16.69 3.10
N THR A 370 -12.21 -17.04 2.23
CA THR A 370 -12.46 -17.85 1.03
C THR A 370 -11.17 -18.54 0.57
N GLU A 371 -11.30 -19.74 0.01
CA GLU A 371 -10.21 -20.43 -0.68
C GLU A 371 -10.14 -20.05 -2.17
N ASN A 372 -11.18 -19.39 -2.70
CA ASN A 372 -11.24 -18.93 -4.09
C ASN A 372 -10.64 -17.52 -4.24
N PHE A 373 -9.44 -17.45 -4.83
CA PHE A 373 -8.73 -16.19 -4.99
C PHE A 373 -9.40 -15.20 -5.96
N GLU A 374 -10.19 -15.68 -6.93
CA GLU A 374 -10.92 -14.82 -7.88
C GLU A 374 -11.85 -13.84 -7.14
N ILE A 375 -12.30 -14.18 -5.93
CA ILE A 375 -13.13 -13.30 -5.09
C ILE A 375 -12.39 -12.01 -4.72
N PHE A 376 -11.07 -12.04 -4.49
CA PHE A 376 -10.29 -10.83 -4.20
C PHE A 376 -10.15 -9.93 -5.41
N GLU A 377 -10.00 -10.51 -6.59
CA GLU A 377 -9.93 -9.78 -7.86
C GLU A 377 -11.28 -9.12 -8.16
N LYS A 378 -12.40 -9.85 -8.00
CA LYS A 378 -13.76 -9.29 -8.07
C LYS A 378 -14.00 -8.19 -7.02
N LYS A 379 -13.58 -8.38 -5.75
CA LYS A 379 -13.68 -7.33 -4.69
C LYS A 379 -13.00 -6.04 -5.13
N ARG A 380 -11.80 -6.15 -5.70
CA ARG A 380 -11.04 -5.00 -6.18
C ARG A 380 -11.72 -4.32 -7.35
N GLU A 381 -12.23 -5.08 -8.32
CA GLU A 381 -12.99 -4.55 -9.46
C GLU A 381 -14.24 -3.79 -9.00
N ILE A 382 -15.04 -4.37 -8.09
CA ILE A 382 -16.18 -3.71 -7.46
C ILE A 382 -15.75 -2.40 -6.79
N THR A 383 -14.63 -2.40 -6.07
CA THR A 383 -14.10 -1.20 -5.39
C THR A 383 -13.69 -0.12 -6.40
N LYS A 384 -13.02 -0.49 -7.50
CA LYS A 384 -12.69 0.43 -8.60
C LYS A 384 -13.94 1.06 -9.20
N LEU A 385 -14.97 0.26 -9.52
CA LEU A 385 -16.23 0.74 -10.08
C LEU A 385 -16.99 1.66 -9.13
N ILE A 386 -17.06 1.32 -7.84
CA ILE A 386 -17.67 2.17 -6.80
C ILE A 386 -16.96 3.53 -6.71
N ASN A 387 -15.62 3.54 -6.73
CA ASN A 387 -14.84 4.78 -6.68
C ASN A 387 -15.06 5.66 -7.92
N LEU A 388 -15.32 5.05 -9.07
CA LEU A 388 -15.69 5.74 -10.32
C LEU A 388 -17.19 6.10 -10.39
N HIS A 389 -17.99 5.78 -9.37
CA HIS A 389 -19.44 5.95 -9.31
C HIS A 389 -20.24 5.11 -10.33
N HIS A 390 -19.67 4.01 -10.83
CA HIS A 390 -20.34 3.06 -11.72
C HIS A 390 -21.06 1.96 -10.89
N PHE A 391 -22.11 2.35 -10.17
CA PHE A 391 -22.75 1.48 -9.19
C PHE A 391 -23.54 0.31 -9.81
N GLU A 392 -24.13 0.50 -11.00
CA GLU A 392 -24.86 -0.54 -11.73
C GLU A 392 -23.93 -1.71 -12.11
N GLU A 393 -22.77 -1.40 -12.68
CA GLU A 393 -21.75 -2.39 -13.04
C GLU A 393 -21.22 -3.10 -11.79
N ALA A 394 -20.98 -2.34 -10.72
CA ALA A 394 -20.56 -2.89 -9.43
C ALA A 394 -21.60 -3.87 -8.85
N GLU A 395 -22.91 -3.56 -8.95
CA GLU A 395 -24.00 -4.42 -8.49
C GLU A 395 -24.02 -5.78 -9.22
N ILE A 396 -23.74 -5.79 -10.53
CA ILE A 396 -23.70 -7.02 -11.33
C ILE A 396 -22.58 -7.95 -10.85
N ILE A 397 -21.37 -7.41 -10.68
CA ILE A 397 -20.21 -8.21 -10.24
C ILE A 397 -20.39 -8.65 -8.79
N PHE A 398 -20.87 -7.75 -7.92
CA PHE A 398 -21.17 -8.05 -6.52
C PHE A 398 -22.17 -9.20 -6.38
N ASN A 399 -23.25 -9.21 -7.16
CA ASN A 399 -24.25 -10.28 -7.11
C ASN A 399 -23.71 -11.65 -7.56
N LYS A 400 -22.70 -11.69 -8.44
CA LYS A 400 -22.01 -12.94 -8.80
C LYS A 400 -21.11 -13.39 -7.65
N LEU A 401 -20.27 -12.49 -7.13
CA LEU A 401 -19.39 -12.74 -6.00
C LEU A 401 -20.16 -13.25 -4.79
N ALA A 402 -21.27 -12.59 -4.43
CA ALA A 402 -22.09 -12.94 -3.27
C ALA A 402 -22.68 -14.36 -3.34
N LYS A 403 -22.88 -14.93 -4.54
CA LYS A 403 -23.35 -16.33 -4.69
C LYS A 403 -22.24 -17.36 -4.49
N GLU A 404 -20.99 -16.96 -4.70
CA GLU A 404 -19.80 -17.80 -4.56
C GLU A 404 -19.25 -17.80 -3.12
N LEU A 405 -19.65 -16.84 -2.29
CA LEU A 405 -19.16 -16.66 -0.93
C LEU A 405 -20.05 -17.38 0.09
N GLU A 406 -19.44 -18.05 1.07
CA GLU A 406 -20.19 -18.67 2.17
C GLU A 406 -20.70 -17.64 3.18
N ASP A 407 -22.00 -17.73 3.52
CA ASP A 407 -22.75 -16.79 4.35
C ASP A 407 -22.74 -17.11 5.87
N ASN A 408 -21.79 -17.91 6.36
CA ASN A 408 -21.76 -18.38 7.76
C ASN A 408 -20.61 -17.77 8.60
N VAL A 409 -19.72 -17.00 7.97
CA VAL A 409 -18.55 -16.39 8.61
C VAL A 409 -18.83 -14.91 8.93
N PRO A 410 -18.55 -14.41 10.16
CA PRO A 410 -18.79 -13.01 10.52
C PRO A 410 -18.12 -12.00 9.58
N GLU A 411 -16.87 -12.24 9.16
CA GLU A 411 -16.15 -11.37 8.23
C GLU A 411 -16.82 -11.31 6.85
N ASN A 412 -17.29 -12.45 6.33
CA ASN A 412 -18.00 -12.52 5.04
C ASN A 412 -19.36 -11.84 5.12
N ILE A 413 -20.12 -12.06 6.21
CA ILE A 413 -21.42 -11.42 6.42
C ILE A 413 -21.26 -9.89 6.51
N GLN A 414 -20.26 -9.41 7.26
CA GLN A 414 -19.93 -7.99 7.31
C GLN A 414 -19.66 -7.46 5.91
N PHE A 415 -18.77 -8.10 5.15
CA PHE A 415 -18.41 -7.69 3.79
C PHE A 415 -19.63 -7.59 2.88
N LEU A 416 -20.47 -8.64 2.85
CA LEU A 416 -21.65 -8.69 2.00
C LEU A 416 -22.69 -7.64 2.39
N LEU A 417 -22.96 -7.46 3.68
CA LEU A 417 -23.92 -6.45 4.14
C LEU A 417 -23.40 -5.04 3.88
N GLN A 418 -22.10 -4.79 4.13
CA GLN A 418 -21.46 -3.51 3.85
C GLN A 418 -21.57 -3.14 2.37
N TYR A 419 -21.17 -4.03 1.46
CA TYR A 419 -21.14 -3.72 0.03
C TYR A 419 -22.55 -3.63 -0.56
N ARG A 420 -23.48 -4.47 -0.12
CA ARG A 420 -24.90 -4.35 -0.51
C ARG A 420 -25.48 -3.00 -0.08
N THR A 421 -25.22 -2.57 1.15
CA THR A 421 -25.66 -1.26 1.66
C THR A 421 -25.00 -0.12 0.88
N LEU A 422 -23.69 -0.20 0.65
CA LEU A 422 -22.93 0.82 -0.08
C LEU A 422 -23.41 1.00 -1.52
N ILE A 423 -23.65 -0.10 -2.25
CA ILE A 423 -24.16 -0.06 -3.63
C ILE A 423 -25.59 0.48 -3.66
N ALA A 424 -26.49 -0.04 -2.82
CA ALA A 424 -27.88 0.43 -2.76
C ALA A 424 -27.94 1.93 -2.40
N TYR A 425 -27.09 2.37 -1.48
CA TYR A 425 -26.98 3.76 -1.08
C TYR A 425 -26.41 4.65 -2.19
N GLY A 426 -25.36 4.21 -2.88
CA GLY A 426 -24.80 4.90 -4.04
C GLY A 426 -25.81 5.09 -5.17
N MET A 427 -26.67 4.10 -5.38
CA MET A 427 -27.79 4.15 -6.33
C MET A 427 -29.01 4.91 -5.81
N LYS A 428 -28.96 5.47 -4.58
CA LYS A 428 -30.07 6.18 -3.92
C LYS A 428 -31.34 5.33 -3.76
N LYS A 429 -31.19 4.00 -3.65
CA LYS A 429 -32.30 3.06 -3.39
C LYS A 429 -32.72 3.05 -1.91
N ILE A 430 -31.85 3.51 -1.02
CA ILE A 430 -32.08 3.61 0.43
C ILE A 430 -31.75 5.00 0.95
N THR A 431 -32.37 5.37 2.06
CA THR A 431 -32.20 6.64 2.79
C THR A 431 -30.90 6.67 3.61
N ASP A 432 -30.52 7.85 4.11
CA ASP A 432 -29.36 8.01 5.00
C ASP A 432 -29.53 7.21 6.30
N ASP A 433 -30.73 7.19 6.89
CA ASP A 433 -31.01 6.40 8.10
C ASP A 433 -30.92 4.88 7.85
N GLU A 434 -31.47 4.40 6.73
CA GLU A 434 -31.38 2.97 6.34
C GLU A 434 -29.93 2.56 6.04
N ALA A 435 -29.16 3.45 5.40
CA ALA A 435 -27.74 3.21 5.14
C ALA A 435 -26.94 3.14 6.45
N LEU A 436 -27.19 4.06 7.38
CA LEU A 436 -26.55 4.07 8.70
C LEU A 436 -26.84 2.76 9.44
N ASP A 437 -28.11 2.36 9.53
CA ASP A 437 -28.52 1.12 10.16
C ASP A 437 -27.87 -0.11 9.49
N GLY A 438 -27.81 -0.14 8.16
CA GLY A 438 -27.13 -1.19 7.39
C GLY A 438 -25.64 -1.28 7.70
N PHE A 439 -24.93 -0.15 7.75
CA PHE A 439 -23.50 -0.10 8.06
C PHE A 439 -23.22 -0.46 9.53
N GLU A 440 -24.00 0.05 10.49
CA GLU A 440 -23.84 -0.30 11.91
C GLU A 440 -24.14 -1.78 12.16
N LYS A 441 -25.15 -2.34 11.49
CA LYS A 441 -25.44 -3.79 11.52
C LYS A 441 -24.28 -4.60 10.97
N ALA A 442 -23.71 -4.20 9.83
CA ALA A 442 -22.53 -4.85 9.25
C ALA A 442 -21.35 -4.84 10.23
N LEU A 443 -21.08 -3.69 10.86
CA LEU A 443 -19.94 -3.54 11.77
C LEU A 443 -20.08 -4.41 13.03
N LYS A 444 -21.30 -4.54 13.56
CA LYS A 444 -21.58 -5.35 14.76
C LYS A 444 -21.29 -6.85 14.58
N TYR A 445 -21.16 -7.36 13.35
CA TYR A 445 -20.74 -8.75 13.12
C TYR A 445 -19.29 -9.02 13.54
N THR A 446 -18.38 -8.06 13.35
CA THR A 446 -16.97 -8.20 13.75
C THR A 446 -16.60 -7.33 14.97
N MET A 447 -17.47 -6.39 15.35
CA MET A 447 -17.28 -5.47 16.47
C MET A 447 -18.55 -5.36 17.32
N LYS A 448 -18.84 -6.40 18.11
CA LYS A 448 -20.09 -6.54 18.90
C LYS A 448 -20.37 -5.38 19.85
N ASN A 449 -19.32 -4.78 20.42
CA ASN A 449 -19.43 -3.69 21.40
C ASN A 449 -19.52 -2.30 20.76
N TYR A 450 -19.64 -2.22 19.43
CA TYR A 450 -19.80 -0.94 18.73
C TYR A 450 -21.06 -0.19 19.20
N GLY A 451 -20.88 1.09 19.55
CA GLY A 451 -21.93 1.96 20.10
C GLY A 451 -22.11 1.86 21.62
N ILE A 452 -21.40 0.94 22.30
CA ILE A 452 -21.45 0.77 23.76
C ILE A 452 -20.18 1.33 24.41
N ALA A 453 -19.01 1.04 23.84
CA ALA A 453 -17.71 1.48 24.33
C ALA A 453 -17.05 2.48 23.37
N SER A 454 -16.07 3.23 23.88
CA SER A 454 -15.21 4.08 23.05
C SER A 454 -14.44 3.23 22.05
N ILE A 455 -14.22 3.77 20.84
CA ILE A 455 -13.35 3.16 19.84
C ILE A 455 -11.91 3.64 19.94
N ARG A 456 -11.52 4.31 21.04
CA ARG A 456 -10.12 4.65 21.35
C ARG A 456 -9.43 3.50 22.08
N ASN A 457 -8.12 3.34 21.84
CA ASN A 457 -7.28 2.31 22.45
C ASN A 457 -7.80 0.89 22.18
N ILE A 458 -8.39 0.67 21.01
CA ILE A 458 -8.82 -0.65 20.56
C ILE A 458 -8.08 -1.02 19.27
N TYR A 459 -7.99 -2.32 19.02
CA TYR A 459 -7.63 -2.81 17.71
C TYR A 459 -8.80 -2.58 16.74
N LEU A 460 -8.50 -2.04 15.56
CA LEU A 460 -9.42 -1.89 14.44
C LEU A 460 -8.75 -2.45 13.20
N SER A 461 -9.38 -3.46 12.57
CA SER A 461 -8.96 -3.94 11.25
C SER A 461 -9.23 -2.90 10.15
N ARG A 462 -8.56 -3.05 9.00
CA ARG A 462 -8.80 -2.22 7.81
C ARG A 462 -10.28 -2.12 7.44
N ASP A 463 -10.97 -3.26 7.31
CA ASP A 463 -12.38 -3.26 6.90
C ASP A 463 -13.28 -2.56 7.93
N GLN A 464 -12.98 -2.68 9.23
CA GLN A 464 -13.68 -1.95 10.28
C GLN A 464 -13.45 -0.44 10.16
N VAL A 465 -12.22 0.01 9.88
CA VAL A 465 -11.92 1.44 9.66
C VAL A 465 -12.66 1.98 8.44
N LEU A 466 -12.68 1.24 7.33
CA LEU A 466 -13.43 1.63 6.13
C LEU A 466 -14.93 1.72 6.42
N LEU A 467 -15.48 0.80 7.19
CA LEU A 467 -16.91 0.78 7.55
C LEU A 467 -17.26 1.90 8.55
N ILE A 468 -16.43 2.15 9.55
CA ILE A 468 -16.58 3.27 10.48
C ILE A 468 -16.50 4.61 9.72
N ASN A 469 -15.62 4.73 8.73
CA ASN A 469 -15.58 5.89 7.85
C ASN A 469 -16.91 6.09 7.08
N GLN A 470 -17.55 5.01 6.58
CA GLN A 470 -18.87 5.11 5.96
C GLN A 470 -19.97 5.52 6.94
N ILE A 471 -19.92 5.01 8.17
CA ILE A 471 -20.80 5.45 9.25
C ILE A 471 -20.61 6.95 9.53
N ALA A 472 -19.37 7.43 9.60
CA ALA A 472 -19.06 8.84 9.80
C ALA A 472 -19.61 9.72 8.65
N ILE A 473 -19.44 9.30 7.40
CA ILE A 473 -20.01 10.00 6.23
C ILE A 473 -21.53 10.12 6.37
N THR A 474 -22.19 9.04 6.80
CA THR A 474 -23.64 9.00 6.95
C THR A 474 -24.10 9.90 8.11
N TYR A 475 -23.40 9.89 9.24
CA TYR A 475 -23.64 10.85 10.33
C TYR A 475 -23.50 12.30 9.87
N ASN A 476 -22.49 12.62 9.06
CA ASN A 476 -22.30 13.98 8.54
C ASN A 476 -23.50 14.41 7.66
N LYS A 477 -23.99 13.52 6.80
CA LYS A 477 -25.17 13.79 5.95
C LYS A 477 -26.47 13.97 6.73
N LEU A 478 -26.63 13.23 7.83
CA LEU A 478 -27.73 13.41 8.79
C LEU A 478 -27.58 14.69 9.66
N GLY A 479 -26.55 15.51 9.43
CA GLY A 479 -26.29 16.73 10.18
C GLY A 479 -25.62 16.52 11.54
N LEU A 480 -25.24 15.28 11.89
CA LEU A 480 -24.55 14.92 13.13
C LEU A 480 -23.03 15.13 13.02
N LYS A 481 -22.61 16.31 12.53
CA LYS A 481 -21.22 16.63 12.15
C LYS A 481 -20.21 16.35 13.27
N LYS A 482 -20.49 16.81 14.49
CA LYS A 482 -19.60 16.61 15.64
C LYS A 482 -19.39 15.13 15.98
N LYS A 483 -20.43 14.30 15.81
CA LYS A 483 -20.33 12.85 16.02
C LYS A 483 -19.44 12.21 14.95
N ALA A 484 -19.58 12.63 13.69
CA ALA A 484 -18.74 12.17 12.59
C ALA A 484 -17.26 12.53 12.80
N ILE A 485 -16.97 13.80 13.14
CA ILE A 485 -15.60 14.29 13.40
C ILE A 485 -14.96 13.51 14.55
N ASN A 486 -15.64 13.37 15.69
CA ASN A 486 -15.13 12.62 16.83
C ASN A 486 -14.77 11.17 16.47
N LEU A 487 -15.62 10.52 15.66
CA LEU A 487 -15.40 9.13 15.25
C LEU A 487 -14.12 8.98 14.41
N LEU A 488 -13.87 9.92 13.48
CA LEU A 488 -12.65 9.94 12.67
C LEU A 488 -11.41 10.29 13.50
N GLN A 489 -11.52 11.23 14.44
CA GLN A 489 -10.44 11.57 15.37
C GLN A 489 -10.05 10.38 16.27
N ASP A 490 -11.03 9.58 16.72
CA ASP A 490 -10.76 8.39 17.52
C ASP A 490 -10.01 7.31 16.73
N ILE A 491 -10.27 7.19 15.41
CA ILE A 491 -9.49 6.30 14.53
C ILE A 491 -8.04 6.80 14.43
N ILE A 492 -7.82 8.09 14.13
CA ILE A 492 -6.46 8.66 14.01
C ILE A 492 -5.69 8.47 15.33
N TYR A 493 -6.37 8.70 16.46
CA TYR A 493 -5.79 8.51 17.79
C TYR A 493 -5.21 7.09 17.96
N ASN A 494 -5.92 6.05 17.51
CA ASN A 494 -5.44 4.67 17.63
C ASN A 494 -4.13 4.43 16.87
N TYR A 495 -4.00 4.99 15.66
CA TYR A 495 -2.78 4.87 14.86
C TYR A 495 -1.62 5.68 15.44
N GLU A 496 -1.87 6.89 15.93
CA GLU A 496 -0.86 7.74 16.55
C GLU A 496 -0.33 7.19 17.89
N HIS A 497 -1.07 6.28 18.54
CA HIS A 497 -0.70 5.64 19.80
C HIS A 497 -0.22 4.20 19.63
N SER A 498 0.02 3.77 18.39
CA SER A 498 0.66 2.51 18.04
C SER A 498 2.16 2.72 17.85
N LYS A 499 2.97 1.70 18.18
CA LYS A 499 4.39 1.65 17.76
C LYS A 499 4.51 1.32 16.25
N VAL A 500 3.50 0.73 15.65
CA VAL A 500 3.48 0.47 14.20
C VAL A 500 3.39 1.78 13.43
N ASP A 501 4.27 1.94 12.44
CA ASP A 501 4.28 3.11 11.56
C ASP A 501 2.97 3.21 10.76
N GLU A 502 2.36 4.40 10.78
CA GLU A 502 1.11 4.72 10.07
C GLU A 502 1.14 4.34 8.57
N LYS A 503 2.33 4.24 7.96
CA LYS A 503 2.46 3.80 6.56
C LYS A 503 1.84 2.42 6.31
N TYR A 504 1.86 1.54 7.31
CA TYR A 504 1.25 0.20 7.27
C TYR A 504 -0.26 0.22 7.49
N HIS A 505 -0.88 1.41 7.51
CA HIS A 505 -2.33 1.59 7.59
C HIS A 505 -2.83 2.59 6.53
N SER A 506 -2.00 2.87 5.51
CA SER A 506 -2.18 3.99 4.56
C SER A 506 -3.55 4.02 3.88
N VAL A 507 -4.10 2.86 3.50
CA VAL A 507 -5.40 2.75 2.82
C VAL A 507 -6.54 3.32 3.69
N GLY A 508 -6.60 2.93 4.96
CA GLY A 508 -7.65 3.37 5.87
C GLY A 508 -7.43 4.79 6.37
N ILE A 509 -6.20 5.11 6.81
CA ILE A 509 -5.91 6.39 7.46
C ILE A 509 -5.99 7.57 6.50
N LEU A 510 -5.57 7.43 5.23
CA LEU A 510 -5.68 8.50 4.23
C LEU A 510 -7.15 8.82 3.92
N LEU A 511 -8.01 7.80 3.84
CA LEU A 511 -9.45 7.99 3.65
C LEU A 511 -10.09 8.75 4.82
N VAL A 512 -9.74 8.36 6.05
CA VAL A 512 -10.19 9.02 7.29
C VAL A 512 -9.71 10.48 7.32
N MET A 513 -8.43 10.73 7.03
CA MET A 513 -7.86 12.08 7.00
C MET A 513 -8.56 12.98 5.97
N SER A 514 -8.93 12.46 4.80
CA SER A 514 -9.62 13.26 3.77
C SER A 514 -10.98 13.75 4.24
N ASN A 515 -11.79 12.90 4.85
CA ASN A 515 -13.09 13.31 5.37
C ASN A 515 -12.94 14.23 6.59
N LEU A 516 -11.98 13.93 7.47
CA LEU A 516 -11.74 14.74 8.67
C LEU A 516 -11.28 16.15 8.32
N ALA A 517 -10.36 16.31 7.36
CA ALA A 517 -9.86 17.62 6.95
C ALA A 517 -11.01 18.54 6.46
N THR A 518 -11.84 18.04 5.55
CA THR A 518 -13.01 18.75 5.04
C THR A 518 -13.99 19.10 6.14
N TRP A 519 -14.30 18.18 7.05
CA TRP A 519 -15.31 18.45 8.07
C TRP A 519 -14.81 19.36 9.20
N LEU A 520 -13.50 19.37 9.50
CA LEU A 520 -12.90 20.37 10.37
C LEU A 520 -12.99 21.77 9.75
N GLU A 521 -12.65 21.90 8.46
CA GLU A 521 -12.81 23.13 7.70
C GLU A 521 -14.27 23.62 7.72
N GLU A 522 -15.24 22.73 7.46
CA GLU A 522 -16.67 23.03 7.50
C GLU A 522 -17.16 23.44 8.90
N ASN A 523 -16.56 22.91 9.96
CA ASN A 523 -16.91 23.20 11.35
C ASN A 523 -16.22 24.47 11.90
N GLY A 524 -15.48 25.21 11.06
CA GLY A 524 -14.83 26.46 11.45
C GLY A 524 -13.45 26.26 12.09
N GLU A 525 -12.82 25.10 11.86
CA GLU A 525 -11.46 24.77 12.32
C GLU A 525 -10.49 24.58 11.12
N PRO A 526 -10.37 25.54 10.19
CA PRO A 526 -9.61 25.35 8.94
C PRO A 526 -8.10 25.13 9.16
N GLU A 527 -7.54 25.61 10.26
CA GLU A 527 -6.12 25.44 10.61
C GLU A 527 -5.81 23.98 10.93
N GLN A 528 -6.72 23.31 11.65
CA GLN A 528 -6.61 21.88 11.90
C GLN A 528 -6.84 21.09 10.61
N GLY A 529 -7.83 21.48 9.80
CA GLY A 529 -8.07 20.87 8.48
C GLY A 529 -6.84 20.92 7.58
N LYS A 530 -6.18 22.09 7.51
CA LYS A 530 -4.91 22.28 6.80
C LYS A 530 -3.80 21.37 7.35
N LEU A 531 -3.66 21.27 8.67
CA LEU A 531 -2.64 20.42 9.29
C LEU A 531 -2.83 18.94 8.93
N ILE A 532 -4.08 18.47 8.93
CA ILE A 532 -4.43 17.12 8.49
C ILE A 532 -4.09 16.93 7.01
N CYS A 533 -4.37 17.90 6.14
CA CYS A 533 -3.98 17.84 4.73
C CYS A 533 -2.44 17.73 4.57
N ASP A 534 -1.67 18.55 5.29
CA ASP A 534 -0.21 18.50 5.25
C ASP A 534 0.32 17.13 5.72
N LYS A 535 -0.20 16.59 6.84
CA LYS A 535 0.14 15.23 7.32
C LYS A 535 -0.21 14.16 6.30
N ALA A 536 -1.39 14.24 5.69
CA ALA A 536 -1.86 13.26 4.72
C ALA A 536 -1.07 13.27 3.40
N ILE A 537 -0.64 14.45 2.93
CA ILE A 537 0.22 14.56 1.74
C ILE A 537 1.61 13.95 2.03
N HIS A 538 2.21 14.25 3.19
CA HIS A 538 3.46 13.61 3.60
C HIS A 538 3.33 12.08 3.68
N LEU A 539 2.26 11.58 4.29
CA LEU A 539 2.02 10.13 4.38
C LEU A 539 1.78 9.50 2.99
N SER A 540 1.03 10.18 2.11
CA SER A 540 0.80 9.74 0.73
C SER A 540 2.14 9.57 -0.01
N PHE A 541 3.07 10.51 0.15
CA PHE A 541 4.40 10.42 -0.42
C PHE A 541 5.25 9.30 0.19
N ARG A 542 5.26 9.15 1.52
CA ARG A 542 5.95 8.03 2.18
C ARG A 542 5.45 6.67 1.69
N CYS A 543 4.17 6.57 1.34
CA CYS A 543 3.54 5.34 0.83
C CYS A 543 3.50 5.26 -0.71
N ARG A 544 4.08 6.25 -1.42
CA ARG A 544 4.06 6.36 -2.89
C ARG A 544 2.63 6.28 -3.49
N ARG A 545 1.66 6.94 -2.83
CA ARG A 545 0.25 7.05 -3.24
C ARG A 545 -0.08 8.43 -3.79
N GLY A 546 -0.87 8.46 -4.87
CA GLY A 546 -1.27 9.69 -5.55
C GLY A 546 -2.77 9.92 -5.69
N ASN A 547 -3.58 8.87 -5.56
CA ASN A 547 -5.02 8.90 -5.82
C ASN A 547 -5.81 9.92 -4.98
N MET A 548 -5.30 10.30 -3.81
CA MET A 548 -5.94 11.27 -2.91
C MET A 548 -5.26 12.64 -2.86
N LEU A 549 -4.12 12.82 -3.54
CA LEU A 549 -3.35 14.07 -3.48
C LEU A 549 -4.17 15.28 -3.94
N ALA A 550 -4.91 15.14 -5.05
CA ALA A 550 -5.78 16.22 -5.53
C ALA A 550 -6.84 16.64 -4.50
N SER A 551 -7.42 15.68 -3.78
CA SER A 551 -8.39 15.95 -2.72
C SER A 551 -7.76 16.77 -1.59
N PHE A 552 -6.60 16.35 -1.07
CA PHE A 552 -5.91 17.08 -0.01
C PHE A 552 -5.44 18.47 -0.45
N LEU A 553 -4.96 18.62 -1.68
CA LEU A 553 -4.54 19.92 -2.23
C LEU A 553 -5.73 20.87 -2.36
N SER A 554 -6.86 20.38 -2.88
CA SER A 554 -8.08 21.18 -3.01
C SER A 554 -8.64 21.59 -1.63
N GLU A 555 -8.63 20.67 -0.66
CA GLU A 555 -9.09 20.95 0.70
C GLU A 555 -8.16 21.94 1.41
N LYS A 556 -6.84 21.79 1.25
CA LYS A 556 -5.85 22.75 1.75
C LYS A 556 -6.11 24.16 1.19
N ALA A 557 -6.50 24.28 -0.08
CA ALA A 557 -6.87 25.56 -0.68
C ALA A 557 -8.16 26.15 -0.05
N CYS A 558 -9.17 25.31 0.21
CA CYS A 558 -10.41 25.70 0.90
C CYS A 558 -10.15 26.15 2.33
N CYS A 559 -9.32 25.43 3.08
CA CYS A 559 -8.88 25.83 4.42
C CYS A 559 -8.26 27.23 4.41
N LEU A 560 -7.28 27.47 3.52
CA LEU A 560 -6.65 28.79 3.39
C LEU A 560 -7.63 29.90 3.01
N GLU A 561 -8.68 29.59 2.26
CA GLU A 561 -9.72 30.56 1.92
C GLU A 561 -10.54 30.95 3.14
N LYS A 562 -10.91 29.98 3.98
CA LYS A 562 -11.62 30.30 5.23
C LYS A 562 -10.75 31.09 6.20
N ILE A 563 -9.45 30.82 6.24
CA ILE A 563 -8.47 31.56 7.05
C ILE A 563 -8.41 33.03 6.61
N ASP A 564 -8.26 33.26 5.31
CA ASP A 564 -8.26 34.61 4.71
C ASP A 564 -9.57 35.35 5.04
N LYS A 565 -10.72 34.69 4.89
CA LYS A 565 -12.04 35.26 5.22
C LYS A 565 -12.19 35.60 6.71
N ALA A 566 -11.77 34.71 7.60
CA ALA A 566 -11.83 34.93 9.05
C ALA A 566 -10.94 36.12 9.46
N ASN A 567 -9.75 36.23 8.86
CA ASN A 567 -8.79 37.29 9.12
C ASN A 567 -9.02 38.57 8.29
N LYS A 568 -10.04 38.57 7.41
CA LYS A 568 -10.40 39.69 6.50
C LYS A 568 -9.21 40.18 5.66
N ASN A 569 -8.41 39.26 5.12
CA ASN A 569 -7.28 39.57 4.24
C ASN A 569 -7.23 38.60 3.04
N GLU A 570 -6.22 38.74 2.20
CA GLU A 570 -6.00 37.94 0.98
C GLU A 570 -4.56 37.39 0.93
N ASN A 571 -3.96 37.17 2.11
CA ASN A 571 -2.55 36.80 2.23
C ASN A 571 -2.25 35.46 1.56
N ASN A 572 -3.21 34.54 1.56
CA ASN A 572 -3.04 33.21 0.99
C ASN A 572 -3.52 33.08 -0.46
N LYS A 573 -4.01 34.15 -1.11
CA LYS A 573 -4.58 34.10 -2.47
C LYS A 573 -3.70 33.37 -3.49
N LYS A 574 -2.40 33.68 -3.53
CA LYS A 574 -1.44 33.05 -4.45
C LYS A 574 -1.30 31.54 -4.16
N ALA A 575 -1.23 31.16 -2.89
CA ALA A 575 -1.14 29.77 -2.48
C ALA A 575 -2.43 29.00 -2.84
N ARG A 576 -3.61 29.61 -2.66
CA ARG A 576 -4.90 29.01 -3.05
C ARG A 576 -4.96 28.70 -4.53
N ILE A 577 -4.61 29.68 -5.38
CA ILE A 577 -4.58 29.51 -6.84
C ILE A 577 -3.62 28.38 -7.22
N LYS A 578 -2.41 28.38 -6.65
CA LYS A 578 -1.43 27.32 -6.85
C LYS A 578 -2.00 25.94 -6.51
N TYR A 579 -2.56 25.75 -5.32
CA TYR A 579 -3.07 24.44 -4.90
C TYR A 579 -4.29 23.98 -5.71
N PHE A 580 -5.18 24.88 -6.13
CA PHE A 580 -6.28 24.51 -7.04
C PHE A 580 -5.77 24.08 -8.41
N ASN A 581 -4.76 24.78 -8.96
CA ASN A 581 -4.14 24.42 -10.23
C ASN A 581 -3.46 23.04 -10.14
N GLN A 582 -2.67 22.83 -9.09
CA GLN A 582 -2.05 21.53 -8.80
C GLN A 582 -3.12 20.43 -8.66
N ALA A 583 -4.15 20.66 -7.84
CA ALA A 583 -5.24 19.70 -7.65
C ALA A 583 -5.96 19.36 -8.98
N PHE A 584 -6.16 20.34 -9.85
CA PHE A 584 -6.74 20.14 -11.17
C PHE A 584 -5.89 19.19 -12.02
N TYR A 585 -4.61 19.49 -12.24
CA TYR A 585 -3.75 18.66 -13.09
C TYR A 585 -3.50 17.28 -12.49
N ILE A 586 -3.36 17.18 -11.17
CA ILE A 586 -3.24 15.88 -10.49
C ILE A 586 -4.53 15.06 -10.58
N SER A 587 -5.71 15.69 -10.46
CA SER A 587 -6.98 14.99 -10.64
C SER A 587 -7.17 14.50 -12.08
N ASP A 588 -6.69 15.26 -13.08
CA ASP A 588 -6.69 14.85 -14.48
C ASP A 588 -5.73 13.68 -14.73
N LEU A 589 -4.50 13.74 -14.19
CA LEU A 589 -3.50 12.67 -14.26
C LEU A 589 -4.00 11.38 -13.60
N MET A 590 -4.59 11.49 -12.42
CA MET A 590 -5.12 10.36 -11.63
C MET A 590 -6.51 9.88 -12.10
N LYS A 591 -6.99 10.36 -13.26
CA LYS A 591 -8.31 10.02 -13.85
C LYS A 591 -9.51 10.29 -12.93
N ASN A 592 -9.38 11.19 -11.96
CA ASN A 592 -10.48 11.64 -11.12
C ASN A 592 -11.21 12.82 -11.78
N PHE A 593 -11.87 12.54 -12.91
CA PHE A 593 -12.51 13.56 -13.74
C PHE A 593 -13.63 14.31 -13.01
N LYS A 594 -14.32 13.65 -12.08
CA LYS A 594 -15.36 14.29 -11.26
C LYS A 594 -14.78 15.41 -10.39
N LEU A 595 -13.67 15.16 -9.71
CA LEU A 595 -12.99 16.19 -8.92
C LEU A 595 -12.41 17.27 -9.83
N ARG A 596 -11.76 16.90 -10.93
CA ARG A 596 -11.24 17.83 -11.94
C ARG A 596 -12.30 18.83 -12.40
N ASP A 597 -13.46 18.33 -12.81
CA ASP A 597 -14.56 19.15 -13.32
C ASP A 597 -15.18 20.01 -12.21
N THR A 598 -15.17 19.53 -10.97
CA THR A 598 -15.61 20.30 -9.79
C THR A 598 -14.67 21.46 -9.51
N ILE A 599 -13.35 21.23 -9.53
CA ILE A 599 -12.32 22.26 -9.38
C ILE A 599 -12.44 23.28 -10.51
N GLN A 600 -12.59 22.85 -11.76
CA GLN A 600 -12.76 23.76 -12.90
C GLN A 600 -13.98 24.68 -12.72
N LYS A 601 -15.12 24.12 -12.32
CA LYS A 601 -16.35 24.90 -12.08
C LYS A 601 -16.17 25.90 -10.95
N TYR A 602 -15.47 25.50 -9.87
CA TYR A 602 -15.16 26.40 -8.77
C TYR A 602 -14.23 27.53 -9.21
N TYR A 603 -13.18 27.17 -9.96
CA TYR A 603 -12.16 28.10 -10.42
C TYR A 603 -12.75 29.18 -11.33
N ASN A 604 -13.52 28.77 -12.35
CA ASN A 604 -14.18 29.69 -13.30
C ASN A 604 -15.18 30.66 -12.64
N ARG A 605 -15.75 30.30 -11.47
CA ARG A 605 -16.68 31.15 -10.73
C ARG A 605 -15.99 32.19 -9.85
N ASN A 606 -14.80 31.86 -9.33
CA ASN A 606 -14.15 32.63 -8.28
C ASN A 606 -12.85 33.33 -8.72
N TYR A 607 -12.27 32.91 -9.86
CA TYR A 607 -11.02 33.44 -10.40
C TYR A 607 -11.22 33.89 -11.87
N ASN A 608 -10.46 34.89 -12.31
CA ASN A 608 -10.60 35.46 -13.65
C ASN A 608 -10.16 34.44 -14.72
N ALA A 609 -10.92 34.36 -15.82
CA ALA A 609 -10.71 33.41 -16.93
C ALA A 609 -9.34 33.51 -17.66
N TYR A 610 -8.49 34.48 -17.33
CA TYR A 610 -7.16 34.64 -17.93
C TYR A 610 -6.09 33.75 -17.28
N GLU A 611 -6.38 33.08 -16.17
CA GLU A 611 -5.54 32.05 -15.53
C GLU A 611 -6.05 30.64 -15.91
N CYS A 612 -6.23 30.39 -17.21
CA CYS A 612 -7.02 29.26 -17.71
C CYS A 612 -6.37 27.89 -17.40
N LEU A 613 -7.11 27.04 -16.69
CA LEU A 613 -6.91 25.59 -16.66
C LEU A 613 -7.46 25.04 -17.98
N TYR A 614 -6.53 24.60 -18.85
CA TYR A 614 -6.67 24.34 -20.30
C TYR A 614 -7.10 25.51 -21.20
#